data_AF-A0A4Z0YGS1-F1
#
_entry.id   AF-A0A4Z0YGS1-F1
#
_cell.length_a   1.000
_cell.length_b   1.000
_cell.length_c   1.000
_cell.angle_alpha   90.00
_cell.angle_beta   90.00
_cell.angle_gamma   90.00
#
_symmetry.space_group_name_H-M   'P 1'
#
loop_
_entity.id
_entity.type
_entity.pdbx_description
1 polymer ?
#
loop_
_entity_poly.entity_id
_entity_poly.type
_entity_poly.pdbx_seq_one_letter_code
_entity_poly.pdbx_strand_id
1 'polypeptide(L)'
;MMARRPVIVVAGLACETSTFSASRTEAPAFHPRRGNEITEKYPFIQPGSPLGEAVDWRGALIGHALPGGIVTREAFETLSAEIISRLKEITASVALDGMWFDIHGAMCVEGIDDAEYELLKRCREVIGPDVLVSASMDLHGNVSRELVHQTDLITCYRTAPHVDVAETKERACRNLLDLINRRNNGEAFRPYKAWIPLPVLLPGEQTSTRDEPAAHIYATVPLVEAVEGVVDAAIWVGYAWADEPRNRAVVVVTGWDKQAISNGAEKLARVFWDAHKDFRFVAPTGTFAECLDAALRSSTRPFFISDSGDNPTAGGSGDVTWGLTQLLARSEFKDESGPVVIYASVPGLRAVDKAIEAGVGAVITVTAGAEVDDLHAGPLTMTGRVHAIKRGDRHAAIEIVLQVGSVYAILTKLRKPYHLERDFTELNLTPRSADIVIVKIGYLEPELYNMAQDWMLGLTPGGVDQNLVRLGHKRILRPMWPFDRDFTEPDLSTRIIEMANERLSVF
;
A
#
# COMPACT_ATOMS: atom_id res chain seq x y z
N MET A 1 36.86 -8.87 -26.71
CA MET A 1 35.48 -8.36 -26.78
C MET A 1 35.07 -8.01 -25.36
N MET A 2 34.58 -6.79 -25.10
CA MET A 2 33.86 -6.54 -23.85
C MET A 2 32.63 -7.46 -23.84
N ALA A 3 32.36 -8.12 -22.70
CA ALA A 3 31.15 -8.91 -22.56
C ALA A 3 29.92 -8.01 -22.81
N ARG A 4 28.92 -8.53 -23.52
CA ARG A 4 27.66 -7.79 -23.76
C ARG A 4 27.00 -7.52 -22.40
N ARG A 5 26.59 -6.27 -22.15
CA ARG A 5 25.76 -5.92 -21.00
C ARG A 5 24.40 -6.64 -21.11
N PRO A 6 23.93 -7.34 -20.06
CA PRO A 6 22.59 -7.89 -20.04
C PRO A 6 21.54 -6.82 -20.31
N VAL A 7 20.48 -7.18 -21.01
CA VAL A 7 19.36 -6.28 -21.31
C VAL A 7 18.21 -6.64 -20.38
N ILE A 8 17.82 -5.70 -19.52
CA ILE A 8 16.71 -5.88 -18.58
C ILE A 8 15.63 -4.86 -18.88
N VAL A 9 14.40 -5.33 -19.09
CA VAL A 9 13.23 -4.45 -19.27
C VAL A 9 12.53 -4.20 -17.94
N VAL A 10 12.01 -2.99 -17.74
CA VAL A 10 11.20 -2.62 -16.56
C VAL A 10 9.76 -2.39 -17.01
N ALA A 11 8.83 -3.07 -16.35
CA ALA A 11 7.39 -2.94 -16.59
C ALA A 11 6.59 -3.24 -15.32
N GLY A 12 5.41 -2.64 -15.17
CA GLY A 12 4.47 -3.03 -14.10
C GLY A 12 3.47 -1.95 -13.71
N LEU A 13 2.47 -2.34 -12.93
CA LEU A 13 1.48 -1.43 -12.35
C LEU A 13 1.44 -1.66 -10.84
N ALA A 14 1.60 -0.57 -10.10
CA ALA A 14 1.63 -0.57 -8.65
C ALA A 14 0.46 0.26 -8.11
N CYS A 15 -0.46 -0.41 -7.45
CA CYS A 15 -1.55 0.21 -6.70
C CYS A 15 -1.96 -0.76 -5.58
N GLU A 16 -2.41 -0.19 -4.48
CA GLU A 16 -3.07 -0.90 -3.40
C GLU A 16 -4.55 -0.52 -3.46
N THR A 17 -5.44 -1.50 -3.57
CA THR A 17 -6.86 -1.19 -3.80
C THR A 17 -7.81 -1.94 -2.87
N SER A 18 -8.63 -1.19 -2.16
CA SER A 18 -9.71 -1.75 -1.36
C SER A 18 -10.87 -2.16 -2.25
N THR A 19 -11.35 -3.40 -2.07
CA THR A 19 -12.60 -3.88 -2.68
C THR A 19 -13.85 -3.39 -1.97
N PHE A 20 -13.69 -2.81 -0.77
CA PHE A 20 -14.79 -2.27 0.04
C PHE A 20 -14.96 -0.77 -0.13
N SER A 21 -14.01 -0.08 -0.75
CA SER A 21 -14.13 1.32 -1.12
C SER A 21 -15.03 1.49 -2.33
N ALA A 22 -15.96 2.45 -2.25
CA ALA A 22 -16.79 2.85 -3.39
C ALA A 22 -15.97 3.57 -4.49
N SER A 23 -14.76 4.03 -4.15
CA SER A 23 -13.85 4.68 -5.09
C SER A 23 -13.49 3.77 -6.27
N ARG A 24 -13.10 4.39 -7.38
CA ARG A 24 -12.55 3.71 -8.56
C ARG A 24 -11.25 4.36 -8.97
N THR A 25 -10.28 3.53 -9.35
CA THR A 25 -8.97 3.99 -9.80
C THR A 25 -8.90 3.92 -11.32
N GLU A 26 -8.69 5.06 -11.97
CA GLU A 26 -8.62 5.19 -13.43
C GLU A 26 -7.17 5.31 -13.92
N ALA A 27 -6.94 5.12 -15.22
CA ALA A 27 -5.60 5.11 -15.81
C ALA A 27 -4.75 6.36 -15.51
N PRO A 28 -5.30 7.60 -15.52
CA PRO A 28 -4.52 8.79 -15.19
C PRO A 28 -3.93 8.79 -13.77
N ALA A 29 -4.57 8.10 -12.81
CA ALA A 29 -4.10 8.03 -11.43
C ALA A 29 -2.76 7.31 -11.28
N PHE A 30 -2.40 6.46 -12.24
CA PHE A 30 -1.12 5.73 -12.25
C PHE A 30 0.08 6.60 -12.63
N HIS A 31 -0.12 7.83 -13.14
CA HIS A 31 0.96 8.69 -13.62
C HIS A 31 2.00 7.92 -14.46
N PRO A 32 1.57 7.26 -15.54
CA PRO A 32 2.40 6.28 -16.25
C PRO A 32 3.69 6.93 -16.78
N ARG A 33 4.81 6.23 -16.59
CA ARG A 33 6.15 6.61 -17.06
C ARG A 33 6.64 5.62 -18.10
N ARG A 34 7.35 6.10 -19.12
CA ARG A 34 7.75 5.30 -20.30
C ARG A 34 9.22 5.46 -20.62
N GLY A 35 9.85 4.42 -21.17
CA GLY A 35 11.23 4.49 -21.65
C GLY A 35 12.18 5.05 -20.58
N ASN A 36 12.89 6.12 -20.91
CA ASN A 36 13.91 6.72 -20.05
C ASN A 36 13.34 7.37 -18.78
N GLU A 37 12.06 7.76 -18.76
CA GLU A 37 11.40 8.30 -17.55
C GLU A 37 11.41 7.29 -16.39
N ILE A 38 11.53 5.99 -16.71
CA ILE A 38 11.64 4.89 -15.75
C ILE A 38 13.05 4.84 -15.16
N THR A 39 14.08 4.91 -16.00
CA THR A 39 15.47 4.93 -15.52
C THR A 39 15.77 6.19 -14.70
N GLU A 40 15.20 7.33 -15.09
CA GLU A 40 15.32 8.60 -14.34
C GLU A 40 14.63 8.55 -12.97
N LYS A 41 13.64 7.66 -12.78
CA LYS A 41 12.95 7.51 -11.49
C LYS A 41 13.82 6.83 -10.42
N TYR A 42 14.72 5.94 -10.83
CA TYR A 42 15.41 5.03 -9.90
C TYR A 42 16.93 5.28 -9.91
N PRO A 43 17.47 6.02 -8.91
CA PRO A 43 18.89 6.37 -8.88
C PRO A 43 19.84 5.18 -8.99
N PHE A 44 19.47 4.03 -8.41
CA PHE A 44 20.31 2.83 -8.41
C PHE A 44 20.47 2.17 -9.79
N ILE A 45 19.66 2.52 -10.81
CA ILE A 45 19.85 2.04 -12.20
C ILE A 45 20.26 3.14 -13.20
N GLN A 46 20.51 4.36 -12.72
CA GLN A 46 20.97 5.45 -13.57
C GLN A 46 22.45 5.30 -13.96
N PRO A 47 22.89 5.84 -15.12
CA PRO A 47 24.31 5.92 -15.46
C PRO A 47 25.16 6.46 -14.31
N GLY A 48 26.31 5.86 -14.05
CA GLY A 48 27.17 6.15 -12.91
C GLY A 48 26.89 5.33 -11.63
N SER A 49 25.79 4.58 -11.55
CA SER A 49 25.57 3.59 -10.49
C SER A 49 26.13 2.21 -10.88
N PRO A 50 26.39 1.29 -9.93
CA PRO A 50 26.83 -0.06 -10.24
C PRO A 50 25.90 -0.83 -11.21
N LEU A 51 24.58 -0.78 -11.00
CA LEU A 51 23.62 -1.45 -11.90
C LEU A 51 23.41 -0.69 -13.21
N GLY A 52 23.48 0.64 -13.17
CA GLY A 52 23.36 1.51 -14.34
C GLY A 52 24.58 1.44 -15.27
N GLU A 53 25.72 0.91 -14.81
CA GLU A 53 26.89 0.58 -15.63
C GLU A 53 26.95 -0.91 -16.05
N ALA A 54 26.24 -1.79 -15.34
CA ALA A 54 26.25 -3.22 -15.64
C ALA A 54 25.19 -3.67 -16.65
N VAL A 55 24.03 -3.01 -16.71
CA VAL A 55 22.83 -3.47 -17.44
C VAL A 55 22.34 -2.46 -18.47
N ASP A 56 22.00 -2.90 -19.68
CA ASP A 56 21.24 -2.10 -20.65
C ASP A 56 19.76 -2.09 -20.25
N TRP A 57 19.34 -1.05 -19.52
CA TRP A 57 17.97 -0.91 -19.02
C TRP A 57 17.02 -0.41 -20.10
N ARG A 58 15.90 -1.12 -20.30
CA ARG A 58 14.82 -0.72 -21.21
C ARG A 58 13.54 -0.45 -20.42
N GLY A 59 12.91 0.70 -20.64
CA GLY A 59 11.63 1.02 -20.02
C GLY A 59 10.47 0.71 -20.95
N ALA A 60 9.59 -0.23 -20.58
CA ALA A 60 8.31 -0.39 -21.26
C ALA A 60 7.33 0.67 -20.72
N LEU A 61 6.61 0.34 -19.64
CA LEU A 61 5.80 1.29 -18.90
C LEU A 61 5.73 0.85 -17.43
N ILE A 62 5.85 1.82 -16.52
CA ILE A 62 5.44 1.65 -15.13
C ILE A 62 4.34 2.64 -14.77
N GLY A 63 3.40 2.23 -13.94
CA GLY A 63 2.37 3.10 -13.38
C GLY A 63 2.28 2.93 -11.87
N HIS A 64 2.29 4.01 -11.10
CA HIS A 64 2.18 3.99 -9.64
C HIS A 64 1.06 4.94 -9.22
N ALA A 65 -0.05 4.36 -8.75
CA ALA A 65 -1.18 5.12 -8.23
C ALA A 65 -1.14 5.19 -6.70
N LEU A 66 -1.70 6.25 -6.13
CA LEU A 66 -2.03 6.29 -4.70
C LEU A 66 -3.01 5.14 -4.38
N PRO A 67 -2.95 4.55 -3.18
CA PRO A 67 -3.96 3.57 -2.76
C PRO A 67 -5.38 4.11 -2.94
N GLY A 68 -6.30 3.26 -3.39
CA GLY A 68 -7.65 3.68 -3.77
C GLY A 68 -8.67 2.55 -3.73
N GLY A 69 -9.78 2.73 -4.43
CA GLY A 69 -10.70 1.62 -4.70
C GLY A 69 -10.29 0.83 -5.94
N ILE A 70 -11.06 -0.20 -6.27
CA ILE A 70 -10.83 -1.11 -7.41
C ILE A 70 -10.44 -0.35 -8.69
N VAL A 71 -9.40 -0.84 -9.38
CA VAL A 71 -9.00 -0.33 -10.70
C VAL A 71 -10.08 -0.70 -11.72
N THR A 72 -10.53 0.29 -12.50
CA THR A 72 -11.52 0.02 -13.55
C THR A 72 -10.96 -0.94 -14.60
N ARG A 73 -11.81 -1.81 -15.16
CA ARG A 73 -11.38 -2.74 -16.21
C ARG A 73 -10.75 -2.00 -17.39
N GLU A 74 -11.35 -0.86 -17.78
CA GLU A 74 -10.84 -0.02 -18.86
C GLU A 74 -9.42 0.52 -18.58
N ALA A 75 -9.15 0.96 -17.35
CA ALA A 75 -7.83 1.45 -16.98
C ALA A 75 -6.77 0.35 -17.06
N PHE A 76 -7.08 -0.83 -16.54
CA PHE A 76 -6.18 -1.98 -16.61
C PHE A 76 -5.93 -2.41 -18.05
N GLU A 77 -6.97 -2.53 -18.88
CA GLU A 77 -6.81 -2.91 -20.28
C GLU A 77 -6.00 -1.88 -21.07
N THR A 78 -6.24 -0.58 -20.84
CA THR A 78 -5.48 0.50 -21.49
C THR A 78 -4.00 0.43 -21.15
N LEU A 79 -3.66 0.37 -19.86
CA LEU A 79 -2.27 0.37 -19.41
C LEU A 79 -1.55 -0.94 -19.72
N SER A 80 -2.22 -2.09 -19.56
CA SER A 80 -1.65 -3.39 -19.91
C SER A 80 -1.42 -3.50 -21.42
N ALA A 81 -2.35 -3.05 -22.27
CA ALA A 81 -2.16 -3.04 -23.72
C ALA A 81 -0.95 -2.16 -24.13
N GLU A 82 -0.75 -1.00 -23.49
CA GLU A 82 0.45 -0.18 -23.72
C GLU A 82 1.73 -0.90 -23.29
N ILE A 83 1.76 -1.53 -22.11
CA ILE A 83 2.88 -2.36 -21.66
C ILE A 83 3.21 -3.43 -22.70
N ILE A 84 2.22 -4.20 -23.15
CA ILE A 84 2.39 -5.28 -24.14
C ILE A 84 2.89 -4.74 -25.48
N SER A 85 2.37 -3.62 -25.97
CA SER A 85 2.84 -2.98 -27.22
C SER A 85 4.32 -2.62 -27.14
N ARG A 86 4.73 -1.97 -26.03
CA ARG A 86 6.11 -1.56 -25.83
C ARG A 86 7.06 -2.74 -25.64
N LEU A 87 6.62 -3.78 -24.94
CA LEU A 87 7.40 -5.01 -24.84
C LEU A 87 7.65 -5.62 -26.23
N LYS A 88 6.65 -5.63 -27.13
CA LYS A 88 6.82 -6.11 -28.51
C LYS A 88 7.82 -5.27 -29.31
N GLU A 89 7.77 -3.95 -29.17
CA GLU A 89 8.74 -3.04 -29.81
C GLU A 89 10.17 -3.31 -29.31
N ILE A 90 10.34 -3.47 -28.00
CA ILE A 90 11.64 -3.75 -27.39
C ILE A 90 12.16 -5.10 -27.86
N THR A 91 11.37 -6.18 -27.77
CA THR A 91 11.80 -7.54 -28.14
C THR A 91 12.04 -7.71 -29.64
N ALA A 92 11.41 -6.89 -30.49
CA ALA A 92 11.72 -6.83 -31.91
C ALA A 92 13.12 -6.23 -32.21
N SER A 93 13.63 -5.39 -31.32
CA SER A 93 14.91 -4.69 -31.49
C SER A 93 16.09 -5.34 -30.77
N VAL A 94 15.83 -6.04 -29.66
CA VAL A 94 16.86 -6.60 -28.79
C VAL A 94 16.34 -7.81 -28.02
N ALA A 95 17.19 -8.84 -27.87
CA ALA A 95 16.90 -9.97 -27.01
C ALA A 95 17.02 -9.56 -25.53
N LEU A 96 16.00 -9.91 -24.74
CA LEU A 96 15.97 -9.65 -23.30
C LEU A 96 16.65 -10.78 -22.54
N ASP A 97 17.40 -10.42 -21.50
CA ASP A 97 17.94 -11.38 -20.52
C ASP A 97 17.07 -11.44 -19.27
N GLY A 98 16.42 -10.32 -18.91
CA GLY A 98 15.51 -10.27 -17.78
C GLY A 98 14.42 -9.21 -17.88
N MET A 99 13.47 -9.29 -16.95
CA MET A 99 12.48 -8.27 -16.67
C MET A 99 12.42 -8.00 -15.16
N TRP A 100 12.50 -6.73 -14.79
CA TRP A 100 12.09 -6.28 -13.47
C TRP A 100 10.60 -5.90 -13.51
N PHE A 101 9.78 -6.68 -12.80
CA PHE A 101 8.36 -6.48 -12.65
C PHE A 101 8.08 -5.60 -11.42
N ASP A 102 7.88 -4.30 -11.67
CA ASP A 102 7.72 -3.26 -10.65
C ASP A 102 6.24 -3.11 -10.30
N ILE A 103 5.81 -3.79 -9.25
CA ILE A 103 4.41 -3.92 -8.84
C ILE A 103 4.23 -3.65 -7.35
N HIS A 104 2.98 -3.47 -6.90
CA HIS A 104 2.66 -3.40 -5.47
C HIS A 104 2.37 -4.78 -4.89
N GLY A 105 1.49 -5.55 -5.54
CA GLY A 105 1.01 -6.84 -5.05
C GLY A 105 -0.41 -6.83 -4.48
N ALA A 106 -1.04 -5.67 -4.34
CA ALA A 106 -2.37 -5.52 -3.75
C ALA A 106 -3.36 -4.84 -4.71
N MET A 107 -3.13 -4.97 -6.02
CA MET A 107 -4.01 -4.40 -7.04
C MET A 107 -5.16 -5.37 -7.35
N CYS A 108 -6.39 -4.87 -7.20
CA CYS A 108 -7.64 -5.51 -7.60
C CYS A 108 -8.20 -4.77 -8.80
N VAL A 109 -8.64 -5.52 -9.79
CA VAL A 109 -9.20 -5.00 -11.04
C VAL A 109 -10.61 -5.53 -11.22
N GLU A 110 -11.50 -4.69 -11.70
CA GLU A 110 -12.88 -5.09 -11.97
C GLU A 110 -12.95 -6.29 -12.94
N GLY A 111 -13.50 -7.40 -12.44
CA GLY A 111 -13.68 -8.63 -13.20
C GLY A 111 -12.40 -9.41 -13.52
N ILE A 112 -11.28 -9.14 -12.83
CA ILE A 112 -10.04 -9.89 -12.95
C ILE A 112 -9.51 -10.22 -11.54
N ASP A 113 -9.37 -11.51 -11.24
CA ASP A 113 -8.67 -11.96 -10.04
C ASP A 113 -7.17 -11.99 -10.29
N ASP A 114 -6.39 -11.71 -9.24
CA ASP A 114 -4.93 -11.78 -9.29
C ASP A 114 -4.34 -10.97 -10.46
N ALA A 115 -4.62 -9.66 -10.43
CA ALA A 115 -4.25 -8.75 -11.51
C ALA A 115 -2.74 -8.71 -11.77
N GLU A 116 -1.91 -8.92 -10.75
CA GLU A 116 -0.46 -9.05 -10.90
C GLU A 116 -0.08 -10.27 -11.73
N TYR A 117 -0.65 -11.44 -11.47
CA TYR A 117 -0.42 -12.62 -12.30
C TYR A 117 -0.97 -12.45 -13.71
N GLU A 118 -2.18 -11.93 -13.88
CA GLU A 118 -2.78 -11.72 -15.20
C GLU A 118 -1.92 -10.77 -16.06
N LEU A 119 -1.41 -9.67 -15.48
CA LEU A 119 -0.49 -8.78 -16.18
C LEU A 119 0.83 -9.48 -16.54
N LEU A 120 1.43 -10.22 -15.59
CA LEU A 120 2.69 -10.92 -15.84
C LEU A 120 2.54 -12.02 -16.90
N LYS A 121 1.42 -12.74 -16.90
CA LYS A 121 1.07 -13.72 -17.93
C LYS A 121 1.03 -13.10 -19.32
N ARG A 122 0.37 -11.94 -19.48
CA ARG A 122 0.37 -11.19 -20.76
C ARG A 122 1.78 -10.75 -21.16
N CYS A 123 2.61 -10.30 -20.20
CA CYS A 123 4.01 -9.96 -20.48
C CYS A 123 4.80 -11.19 -20.97
N ARG A 124 4.58 -12.36 -20.36
CA ARG A 124 5.21 -13.64 -20.69
C ARG A 124 4.87 -14.13 -22.10
N GLU A 125 3.68 -13.83 -22.62
CA GLU A 125 3.32 -14.09 -24.02
C GLU A 125 4.20 -13.32 -25.03
N VAL A 126 4.81 -12.21 -24.61
CA VAL A 126 5.69 -11.37 -25.46
C VAL A 126 7.17 -11.64 -25.22
N ILE A 127 7.59 -11.70 -23.96
CA ILE A 127 9.02 -11.85 -23.62
C ILE A 127 9.47 -13.30 -23.69
N GLY A 128 8.53 -14.25 -23.68
CA GLY A 128 8.81 -15.68 -23.71
C GLY A 128 9.09 -16.29 -22.33
N PRO A 129 9.18 -17.64 -22.26
CA PRO A 129 9.40 -18.36 -21.01
C PRO A 129 10.83 -18.22 -20.49
N ASP A 130 11.80 -17.96 -21.37
CA ASP A 130 13.23 -18.03 -21.01
C ASP A 130 13.79 -16.74 -20.40
N VAL A 131 13.12 -15.60 -20.56
CA VAL A 131 13.50 -14.34 -19.90
C VAL A 131 13.36 -14.49 -18.38
N LEU A 132 14.36 -14.06 -17.61
CA LEU A 132 14.31 -14.15 -16.14
C LEU A 132 13.47 -13.01 -15.57
N VAL A 133 12.58 -13.29 -14.62
CA VAL A 133 11.69 -12.25 -14.04
C VAL A 133 11.96 -12.09 -12.56
N SER A 134 12.24 -10.86 -12.14
CA SER A 134 12.29 -10.49 -10.71
C SER A 134 11.18 -9.51 -10.39
N ALA A 135 10.45 -9.74 -9.29
CA ALA A 135 9.45 -8.82 -8.77
C ALA A 135 9.89 -8.24 -7.42
N SER A 136 9.64 -6.95 -7.23
CA SER A 136 9.75 -6.25 -5.94
C SER A 136 8.39 -5.71 -5.55
N MET A 137 7.95 -6.01 -4.32
CA MET A 137 6.57 -5.74 -3.87
C MET A 137 6.54 -5.03 -2.52
N ASP A 138 5.36 -4.53 -2.18
CA ASP A 138 5.02 -4.21 -0.79
C ASP A 138 4.83 -5.51 0.02
N LEU A 139 5.10 -5.48 1.32
CA LEU A 139 4.84 -6.62 2.22
C LEU A 139 3.33 -6.84 2.43
N HIS A 140 2.49 -5.84 2.16
CA HIS A 140 1.04 -5.98 2.08
C HIS A 140 0.58 -6.65 0.78
N GLY A 141 1.47 -6.94 -0.17
CA GLY A 141 1.12 -7.67 -1.39
C GLY A 141 0.55 -9.08 -1.12
N ASN A 142 -0.25 -9.59 -2.06
CA ASN A 142 -0.84 -10.93 -2.01
C ASN A 142 -0.17 -11.82 -3.05
N VAL A 143 0.52 -12.84 -2.56
CA VAL A 143 1.39 -13.68 -3.37
C VAL A 143 0.70 -15.01 -3.68
N SER A 144 -0.01 -15.05 -4.82
CA SER A 144 -0.61 -16.28 -5.33
C SER A 144 0.46 -17.29 -5.74
N ARG A 145 0.05 -18.55 -5.87
CA ARG A 145 0.93 -19.60 -6.36
C ARG A 145 1.36 -19.32 -7.80
N GLU A 146 0.42 -18.84 -8.61
CA GLU A 146 0.58 -18.51 -10.01
C GLU A 146 1.58 -17.36 -10.22
N LEU A 147 1.54 -16.32 -9.37
CA LEU A 147 2.50 -15.22 -9.41
C LEU A 147 3.92 -15.68 -9.04
N VAL A 148 4.07 -16.49 -7.99
CA VAL A 148 5.39 -17.07 -7.61
C VAL A 148 5.91 -18.00 -8.68
N HIS A 149 5.04 -18.74 -9.36
CA HIS A 149 5.43 -19.58 -10.49
C HIS A 149 6.03 -18.75 -11.61
N GLN A 150 5.37 -17.68 -12.04
CA GLN A 150 5.80 -16.86 -13.18
C GLN A 150 7.03 -15.98 -12.92
N THR A 151 7.46 -15.85 -11.67
CA THR A 151 8.67 -15.13 -11.26
C THR A 151 9.83 -16.09 -10.98
N ASP A 152 11.05 -15.66 -11.27
CA ASP A 152 12.27 -16.37 -10.86
C ASP A 152 12.78 -15.91 -9.50
N LEU A 153 12.56 -14.63 -9.21
CA LEU A 153 12.86 -13.99 -7.94
C LEU A 153 11.66 -13.13 -7.54
N ILE A 154 11.28 -13.18 -6.28
CA ILE A 154 10.21 -12.36 -5.72
C ILE A 154 10.60 -11.96 -4.30
N THR A 155 10.48 -10.67 -4.00
CA THR A 155 10.87 -10.11 -2.69
C THR A 155 9.97 -8.95 -2.31
N CYS A 156 9.96 -8.57 -1.03
CA CYS A 156 9.17 -7.46 -0.53
C CYS A 156 9.94 -6.58 0.46
N TYR A 157 9.32 -5.47 0.84
CA TYR A 157 9.76 -4.65 1.96
C TYR A 157 9.87 -5.51 3.22
N ARG A 158 10.83 -5.19 4.09
CA ARG A 158 11.04 -5.84 5.38
C ARG A 158 10.62 -4.96 6.55
N THR A 159 10.13 -3.75 6.27
CA THR A 159 9.69 -2.79 7.28
C THR A 159 8.27 -2.27 7.01
N ALA A 160 7.48 -2.11 8.07
CA ALA A 160 6.23 -1.36 8.12
C ALA A 160 6.29 -0.46 9.37
N PRO A 161 6.27 0.88 9.25
CA PRO A 161 6.19 1.69 8.02
C PRO A 161 7.36 1.47 7.05
N HIS A 162 7.09 1.62 5.74
CA HIS A 162 8.01 1.27 4.66
C HIS A 162 9.17 2.27 4.52
N VAL A 163 10.27 2.01 5.21
CA VAL A 163 11.49 2.84 5.12
C VAL A 163 12.56 2.21 4.21
N ASP A 164 12.37 0.95 3.79
CA ASP A 164 13.32 0.16 2.99
C ASP A 164 12.89 -0.06 1.52
N VAL A 165 12.09 0.86 0.98
CA VAL A 165 11.52 0.77 -0.37
C VAL A 165 12.61 0.74 -1.45
N ALA A 166 13.60 1.63 -1.35
CA ALA A 166 14.66 1.73 -2.36
C ALA A 166 15.58 0.50 -2.31
N GLU A 167 15.94 0.08 -1.10
CA GLU A 167 16.80 -1.06 -0.80
C GLU A 167 16.19 -2.36 -1.34
N THR A 168 14.87 -2.54 -1.19
CA THR A 168 14.16 -3.71 -1.71
C THR A 168 14.14 -3.73 -3.23
N LYS A 169 13.87 -2.60 -3.88
CA LYS A 169 13.87 -2.51 -5.36
C LYS A 169 15.26 -2.74 -5.94
N GLU A 170 16.29 -2.17 -5.30
CA GLU A 170 17.68 -2.41 -5.67
C GLU A 170 18.07 -3.89 -5.46
N ARG A 171 17.67 -4.50 -4.34
CA ARG A 171 17.90 -5.93 -4.06
C ARG A 171 17.30 -6.82 -5.14
N ALA A 172 16.06 -6.56 -5.56
CA ALA A 172 15.42 -7.30 -6.66
C ALA A 172 16.23 -7.20 -7.97
N CYS A 173 16.64 -6.00 -8.35
CA CYS A 173 17.43 -5.77 -9.57
C CYS A 173 18.82 -6.39 -9.51
N ARG A 174 19.51 -6.27 -8.37
CA ARG A 174 20.83 -6.85 -8.14
C ARG A 174 20.78 -8.37 -8.19
N ASN A 175 19.83 -8.99 -7.48
CA ASN A 175 19.67 -10.43 -7.50
C ASN A 175 19.31 -10.94 -8.90
N LEU A 176 18.53 -10.19 -9.68
CA LEU A 176 18.24 -10.51 -11.09
C LEU A 176 19.50 -10.48 -11.96
N LEU A 177 20.35 -9.46 -11.81
CA LEU A 177 21.63 -9.39 -12.53
C LEU A 177 22.56 -10.56 -12.15
N ASP A 178 22.67 -10.86 -10.85
CA ASP A 178 23.47 -11.99 -10.36
C ASP A 178 22.97 -13.32 -10.92
N LEU A 179 21.65 -13.49 -11.02
CA LEU A 179 21.00 -14.64 -11.63
C LEU A 179 21.31 -14.74 -13.13
N ILE A 180 21.21 -13.64 -13.88
CA ILE A 180 21.55 -13.61 -15.32
C ILE A 180 23.01 -13.99 -15.57
N ASN A 181 23.91 -13.54 -14.70
CA ASN A 181 25.35 -13.82 -14.79
C ASN A 181 25.70 -15.25 -14.38
N ARG A 182 24.85 -15.91 -13.58
CA ARG A 182 24.97 -17.34 -13.25
C ARG A 182 24.48 -18.20 -14.43
N ARG A 183 25.41 -18.60 -15.29
CA ARG A 183 25.17 -19.59 -16.35
C ARG A 183 25.87 -20.92 -16.04
N ASN A 184 25.19 -22.03 -16.32
CA ASN A 184 25.78 -23.37 -16.34
C ASN A 184 25.72 -23.92 -17.77
N ASN A 185 26.88 -24.22 -18.37
CA ASN A 185 26.98 -24.67 -19.77
C ASN A 185 26.25 -23.77 -20.80
N GLY A 186 26.10 -22.48 -20.51
CA GLY A 186 25.44 -21.52 -21.38
C GLY A 186 23.93 -21.34 -21.11
N GLU A 187 23.30 -22.20 -20.31
CA GLU A 187 21.89 -22.12 -19.92
C GLU A 187 21.69 -21.33 -18.62
N ALA A 188 20.53 -20.66 -18.53
CA ALA A 188 20.13 -19.95 -17.32
C ALA A 188 19.74 -20.95 -16.23
N PHE A 189 20.42 -20.89 -15.09
CA PHE A 189 20.12 -21.74 -13.95
C PHE A 189 19.10 -21.03 -13.04
N ARG A 190 17.89 -21.57 -12.90
CA ARG A 190 16.80 -20.96 -12.11
C ARG A 190 16.82 -21.47 -10.65
N PRO A 191 16.59 -20.61 -9.66
CA PRO A 191 16.56 -21.02 -8.27
C PRO A 191 15.24 -21.74 -7.94
N TYR A 192 15.29 -22.65 -6.98
CA TYR A 192 14.09 -23.24 -6.39
C TYR A 192 13.36 -22.21 -5.52
N LYS A 193 12.03 -22.34 -5.45
CA LYS A 193 11.15 -21.47 -4.67
C LYS A 193 10.34 -22.31 -3.69
N ALA A 194 10.52 -22.06 -2.40
CA ALA A 194 9.68 -22.60 -1.33
C ALA A 194 8.56 -21.58 -1.06
N TRP A 195 7.30 -22.03 -1.13
CA TRP A 195 6.12 -21.20 -0.91
C TRP A 195 5.23 -21.80 0.18
N ILE A 196 4.85 -21.00 1.17
CA ILE A 196 3.99 -21.42 2.27
C ILE A 196 2.91 -20.35 2.51
N PRO A 197 1.65 -20.61 2.15
CA PRO A 197 0.55 -19.75 2.52
C PRO A 197 0.17 -19.94 3.99
N LEU A 198 -0.13 -18.85 4.67
CA LEU A 198 -0.57 -18.81 6.06
C LEU A 198 -2.01 -18.29 6.09
N PRO A 199 -2.96 -18.95 6.76
CA PRO A 199 -4.34 -18.46 6.87
C PRO A 199 -4.44 -17.33 7.90
N VAL A 200 -3.70 -16.25 7.66
CA VAL A 200 -3.70 -15.01 8.45
C VAL A 200 -3.86 -13.83 7.50
N LEU A 201 -4.77 -12.92 7.82
CA LEU A 201 -4.97 -11.68 7.09
C LEU A 201 -5.27 -10.56 8.09
N LEU A 202 -4.29 -9.68 8.29
CA LEU A 202 -4.32 -8.62 9.31
C LEU A 202 -4.09 -7.26 8.64
N PRO A 203 -4.66 -6.17 9.18
CA PRO A 203 -4.43 -4.83 8.65
C PRO A 203 -3.01 -4.36 8.99
N GLY A 204 -2.48 -3.42 8.19
CA GLY A 204 -1.12 -2.87 8.37
C GLY A 204 -0.89 -2.26 9.75
N GLU A 205 -1.94 -1.71 10.36
CA GLU A 205 -1.96 -1.12 11.70
C GLU A 205 -1.83 -2.14 12.82
N GLN A 206 -1.95 -3.43 12.51
CA GLN A 206 -1.61 -4.52 13.43
C GLN A 206 -0.22 -5.11 13.15
N THR A 207 0.30 -4.98 11.93
CA THR A 207 1.51 -5.69 11.47
C THR A 207 2.74 -4.78 11.34
N SER A 208 2.73 -3.61 11.97
CA SER A 208 3.88 -2.71 12.14
C SER A 208 5.12 -3.47 12.63
N THR A 209 6.20 -3.45 11.86
CA THR A 209 7.48 -4.10 12.21
C THR A 209 8.25 -3.35 13.31
N ARG A 210 7.71 -2.24 13.83
CA ARG A 210 8.26 -1.54 15.00
C ARG A 210 7.84 -2.22 16.30
N ASP A 211 6.76 -2.98 16.27
CA ASP A 211 6.09 -3.52 17.45
C ASP A 211 6.16 -5.04 17.46
N GLU A 212 6.10 -5.62 18.65
CA GLU A 212 5.95 -7.08 18.79
C GLU A 212 4.50 -7.49 18.45
N PRO A 213 4.29 -8.62 17.74
CA PRO A 213 5.28 -9.64 17.39
C PRO A 213 6.00 -9.43 16.04
N ALA A 214 5.61 -8.45 15.23
CA ALA A 214 6.18 -8.28 13.89
C ALA A 214 7.70 -8.08 13.91
N ALA A 215 8.22 -7.37 14.92
CA ALA A 215 9.64 -7.08 15.08
C ALA A 215 10.50 -8.37 15.09
N HIS A 216 10.20 -9.34 15.96
CA HIS A 216 10.99 -10.57 16.02
C HIS A 216 10.73 -11.50 14.81
N ILE A 217 9.53 -11.49 14.24
CA ILE A 217 9.21 -12.23 13.01
C ILE A 217 10.12 -11.76 11.88
N TYR A 218 10.14 -10.45 11.60
CA TYR A 218 10.96 -9.88 10.52
C TYR A 218 12.46 -9.91 10.84
N ALA A 219 12.87 -9.88 12.10
CA ALA A 219 14.27 -10.12 12.50
C ALA A 219 14.77 -11.52 12.14
N THR A 220 13.86 -12.49 11.90
CA THR A 220 14.23 -13.85 11.47
C THR A 220 14.56 -13.93 9.98
N VAL A 221 14.04 -13.02 9.15
CA VAL A 221 14.28 -12.97 7.69
C VAL A 221 15.77 -12.92 7.35
N PRO A 222 16.58 -11.96 7.85
CA PRO A 222 18.01 -11.93 7.53
C PRO A 222 18.78 -13.15 8.04
N LEU A 223 18.31 -13.82 9.10
CA LEU A 223 18.92 -15.06 9.59
C LEU A 223 18.72 -16.23 8.62
N VAL A 224 17.57 -16.28 7.94
CA VAL A 224 17.30 -17.28 6.90
C VAL A 224 18.04 -16.94 5.61
N GLU A 225 18.08 -15.67 5.23
CA GLU A 225 18.81 -15.20 4.05
C GLU A 225 20.33 -15.48 4.14
N ALA A 226 20.90 -15.45 5.34
CA ALA A 226 22.33 -15.73 5.56
C ALA A 226 22.72 -17.21 5.44
N VAL A 227 21.76 -18.14 5.31
CA VAL A 227 22.04 -19.57 5.18
C VAL A 227 22.61 -19.87 3.79
N GLU A 228 23.69 -20.65 3.73
CA GLU A 228 24.29 -21.07 2.46
C GLU A 228 23.26 -21.78 1.56
N GLY A 229 23.21 -21.37 0.29
CA GLY A 229 22.23 -21.88 -0.66
C GLY A 229 20.92 -21.09 -0.71
N VAL A 230 20.67 -20.13 0.18
CA VAL A 230 19.55 -19.18 0.08
C VAL A 230 19.98 -17.94 -0.73
N VAL A 231 19.07 -17.41 -1.54
CA VAL A 231 19.24 -16.17 -2.32
C VAL A 231 18.46 -15.01 -1.70
N ASP A 232 17.20 -15.24 -1.35
CA ASP A 232 16.34 -14.25 -0.70
C ASP A 232 15.25 -14.96 0.12
N ALA A 233 14.79 -14.29 1.17
CA ALA A 233 13.68 -14.73 2.00
C ALA A 233 12.76 -13.54 2.27
N ALA A 234 11.45 -13.78 2.23
CA ALA A 234 10.45 -12.73 2.34
C ALA A 234 9.15 -13.23 2.98
N ILE A 235 8.47 -12.32 3.68
CA ILE A 235 7.18 -12.53 4.33
C ILE A 235 6.24 -11.42 3.86
N TRP A 236 5.14 -11.82 3.23
CA TRP A 236 4.00 -10.97 2.94
C TRP A 236 2.94 -11.20 4.00
N VAL A 237 2.36 -10.13 4.54
CA VAL A 237 1.24 -10.19 5.49
C VAL A 237 -0.11 -10.24 4.78
N GLY A 238 -0.14 -9.90 3.48
CA GLY A 238 -1.35 -9.77 2.67
C GLY A 238 -2.05 -8.43 2.89
N TYR A 239 -2.97 -8.08 1.99
CA TYR A 239 -3.71 -6.83 2.04
C TYR A 239 -5.14 -7.10 2.52
N ALA A 240 -5.47 -6.58 3.70
CA ALA A 240 -6.69 -6.96 4.42
C ALA A 240 -7.98 -6.39 3.84
N TRP A 241 -7.92 -5.32 3.04
CA TRP A 241 -9.12 -4.68 2.48
C TRP A 241 -9.42 -5.12 1.04
N ALA A 242 -8.84 -6.22 0.58
CA ALA A 242 -9.27 -6.90 -0.64
C ALA A 242 -9.87 -8.27 -0.34
N ASP A 243 -10.97 -8.58 -1.03
CA ASP A 243 -11.69 -9.84 -0.95
C ASP A 243 -11.46 -10.68 -2.21
N GLU A 244 -10.26 -11.27 -2.33
CA GLU A 244 -9.93 -12.28 -3.35
C GLU A 244 -9.41 -13.58 -2.71
N PRO A 245 -9.50 -14.73 -3.41
CA PRO A 245 -9.00 -16.01 -2.89
C PRO A 245 -7.51 -16.01 -2.52
N ARG A 246 -6.71 -15.11 -3.11
CA ARG A 246 -5.27 -15.00 -2.87
C ARG A 246 -4.92 -14.22 -1.60
N ASN A 247 -5.85 -13.47 -1.00
CA ASN A 247 -5.58 -12.59 0.12
C ASN A 247 -5.29 -13.38 1.39
N ARG A 248 -4.01 -13.38 1.79
CA ARG A 248 -3.47 -14.01 2.99
C ARG A 248 -1.97 -13.73 3.12
N ALA A 249 -1.43 -13.98 4.30
CA ALA A 249 0.01 -14.00 4.51
C ALA A 249 0.68 -15.16 3.76
N VAL A 250 1.91 -14.93 3.29
CA VAL A 250 2.70 -15.89 2.52
C VAL A 250 4.18 -15.74 2.86
N VAL A 251 4.86 -16.87 3.00
CA VAL A 251 6.33 -16.94 3.06
C VAL A 251 6.86 -17.45 1.72
N VAL A 252 7.89 -16.77 1.20
CA VAL A 252 8.68 -17.29 0.07
C VAL A 252 10.16 -17.27 0.42
N VAL A 253 10.84 -18.39 0.16
CA VAL A 253 12.30 -18.48 0.23
C VAL A 253 12.81 -19.03 -1.08
N THR A 254 13.75 -18.31 -1.70
CA THR A 254 14.30 -18.64 -3.01
C THR A 254 15.78 -18.98 -2.88
N GLY A 255 16.26 -19.99 -3.59
CA GLY A 255 17.65 -20.44 -3.45
C GLY A 255 18.04 -21.64 -4.31
N TRP A 256 19.25 -22.13 -4.10
CA TRP A 256 19.91 -23.17 -4.87
C TRP A 256 19.83 -24.55 -4.21
N ASP A 257 19.67 -24.57 -2.89
CA ASP A 257 19.54 -25.79 -2.10
C ASP A 257 18.10 -25.98 -1.64
N LYS A 258 17.44 -27.05 -2.11
CA LYS A 258 16.03 -27.34 -1.80
C LYS A 258 15.79 -27.52 -0.30
N GLN A 259 16.75 -28.09 0.43
CA GLN A 259 16.61 -28.34 1.86
C GLN A 259 16.76 -27.04 2.65
N ALA A 260 17.75 -26.22 2.30
CA ALA A 260 17.99 -24.93 2.94
C ALA A 260 16.79 -23.99 2.79
N ILE A 261 16.23 -23.87 1.59
CA ILE A 261 15.05 -23.02 1.39
C ILE A 261 13.80 -23.55 2.07
N SER A 262 13.60 -24.88 2.11
CA SER A 262 12.45 -25.48 2.80
C SER A 262 12.52 -25.25 4.31
N ASN A 263 13.69 -25.52 4.91
CA ASN A 263 13.92 -25.27 6.33
C ASN A 263 13.76 -23.79 6.67
N GLY A 264 14.25 -22.89 5.80
CA GLY A 264 14.11 -21.46 5.94
C GLY A 264 12.65 -21.01 5.91
N ALA A 265 11.89 -21.48 4.91
CA ALA A 265 10.48 -21.14 4.76
C ALA A 265 9.64 -21.66 5.92
N GLU A 266 9.83 -22.92 6.32
CA GLU A 266 9.13 -23.54 7.46
C GLU A 266 9.45 -22.82 8.77
N LYS A 267 10.70 -22.38 8.97
CA LYS A 267 11.09 -21.56 10.14
C LYS A 267 10.34 -20.24 10.17
N LEU A 268 10.31 -19.48 9.06
CA LEU A 268 9.60 -18.20 8.99
C LEU A 268 8.09 -18.39 9.18
N ALA A 269 7.52 -19.39 8.51
CA ALA A 269 6.09 -19.72 8.61
C ALA A 269 5.72 -20.11 10.05
N ARG A 270 6.56 -20.90 10.72
CA ARG A 270 6.36 -21.30 12.12
C ARG A 270 6.42 -20.10 13.07
N VAL A 271 7.45 -19.25 12.96
CA VAL A 271 7.59 -18.06 13.83
C VAL A 271 6.41 -17.10 13.63
N PHE A 272 5.97 -16.88 12.39
CA PHE A 272 4.79 -16.07 12.10
C PHE A 272 3.53 -16.71 12.71
N TRP A 273 3.31 -18.00 12.46
CA TRP A 273 2.12 -18.71 12.92
C TRP A 273 2.08 -18.80 14.44
N ASP A 274 3.17 -19.03 15.14
CA ASP A 274 3.12 -19.15 16.60
C ASP A 274 2.73 -17.81 17.26
N ALA A 275 3.02 -16.69 16.61
CA ALA A 275 2.75 -15.33 17.11
C ALA A 275 1.47 -14.68 16.54
N HIS A 276 0.74 -15.32 15.61
CA HIS A 276 -0.36 -14.66 14.87
C HIS A 276 -1.48 -14.09 15.75
N LYS A 277 -1.68 -14.66 16.95
CA LYS A 277 -2.72 -14.22 17.91
C LYS A 277 -2.29 -13.04 18.77
N ASP A 278 -1.00 -12.74 18.80
CA ASP A 278 -0.42 -11.70 19.66
C ASP A 278 -0.34 -10.34 18.97
N PHE A 279 -0.57 -10.27 17.66
CA PHE A 279 -0.68 -9.01 16.93
C PHE A 279 -1.79 -8.12 17.51
N ARG A 280 -1.48 -6.84 17.67
CA ARG A 280 -2.34 -5.79 18.23
C ARG A 280 -2.17 -4.52 17.43
N PHE A 281 -3.15 -3.64 17.51
CA PHE A 281 -3.02 -2.31 16.92
C PHE A 281 -1.88 -1.53 17.57
N VAL A 282 -1.18 -0.72 16.76
CA VAL A 282 -0.07 0.16 17.18
C VAL A 282 -0.44 1.24 18.22
N ALA A 283 -1.74 1.39 18.52
CA ALA A 283 -2.26 2.35 19.48
C ALA A 283 -3.45 1.76 20.25
N PRO A 284 -3.79 2.35 21.42
CA PRO A 284 -5.09 2.14 22.04
C PRO A 284 -6.20 2.44 21.04
N THR A 285 -7.14 1.50 20.91
CA THR A 285 -8.28 1.62 20.00
C THR A 285 -9.57 1.89 20.75
N GLY A 286 -10.54 2.49 20.06
CA GLY A 286 -11.89 2.70 20.59
C GLY A 286 -12.86 3.05 19.48
N THR A 287 -14.15 3.11 19.83
CA THR A 287 -15.13 3.79 18.98
C THR A 287 -14.78 5.28 18.87
N PHE A 288 -15.22 5.94 17.80
CA PHE A 288 -14.94 7.38 17.61
C PHE A 288 -15.42 8.23 18.78
N ALA A 289 -16.57 7.89 19.37
CA ALA A 289 -17.09 8.56 20.56
C ALA A 289 -16.16 8.38 21.78
N GLU A 290 -15.67 7.17 22.02
CA GLU A 290 -14.71 6.90 23.11
C GLU A 290 -13.40 7.65 22.90
N CYS A 291 -12.90 7.77 21.66
CA CYS A 291 -11.71 8.55 21.35
C CYS A 291 -11.92 10.05 21.63
N LEU A 292 -13.07 10.62 21.25
CA LEU A 292 -13.42 12.01 21.56
C LEU A 292 -13.54 12.25 23.07
N ASP A 293 -14.20 11.34 23.79
CA ASP A 293 -14.36 11.43 25.25
C ASP A 293 -13.01 11.28 25.98
N ALA A 294 -12.10 10.45 25.47
CA ALA A 294 -10.73 10.35 25.99
C ALA A 294 -9.96 11.65 25.75
N ALA A 295 -9.99 12.19 24.54
CA ALA A 295 -9.32 13.43 24.18
C ALA A 295 -9.83 14.63 25.02
N LEU A 296 -11.15 14.76 25.21
CA LEU A 296 -11.77 15.81 26.03
C LEU A 296 -11.39 15.74 27.52
N ARG A 297 -11.18 14.53 28.05
CA ARG A 297 -10.74 14.33 29.44
C ARG A 297 -9.24 14.50 29.64
N SER A 298 -8.45 14.35 28.57
CA SER A 298 -7.00 14.46 28.65
C SER A 298 -6.56 15.90 28.87
N SER A 299 -5.54 16.08 29.71
CA SER A 299 -4.81 17.35 29.83
C SER A 299 -3.57 17.39 28.94
N THR A 300 -3.23 16.27 28.30
CA THR A 300 -2.08 16.13 27.40
C THR A 300 -2.47 16.56 26.00
N ARG A 301 -1.76 17.54 25.43
CA ARG A 301 -2.11 18.18 24.15
C ARG A 301 -0.89 18.44 23.27
N PRO A 302 -1.00 18.33 21.94
CA PRO A 302 -2.19 17.92 21.20
C PRO A 302 -2.50 16.43 21.35
N PHE A 303 -3.78 16.11 21.50
CA PHE A 303 -4.28 14.74 21.48
C PHE A 303 -4.67 14.36 20.05
N PHE A 304 -4.10 13.30 19.50
CA PHE A 304 -4.39 12.86 18.15
C PHE A 304 -5.48 11.77 18.13
N ILE A 305 -6.41 11.87 17.19
CA ILE A 305 -7.36 10.80 16.88
C ILE A 305 -7.20 10.42 15.42
N SER A 306 -6.97 9.13 15.18
CA SER A 306 -6.92 8.61 13.82
C SER A 306 -8.31 8.13 13.41
N ASP A 307 -8.92 8.76 12.41
CA ASP A 307 -10.15 8.32 11.74
C ASP A 307 -9.80 7.24 10.71
N SER A 308 -9.68 6.00 11.21
CA SER A 308 -8.96 4.94 10.49
C SER A 308 -9.73 4.27 9.34
N GLY A 309 -11.06 4.26 9.39
CA GLY A 309 -11.90 3.59 8.41
C GLY A 309 -11.90 4.26 7.03
N ASP A 310 -11.45 5.51 6.95
CA ASP A 310 -11.37 6.28 5.71
C ASP A 310 -9.95 6.80 5.41
N ASN A 311 -8.95 5.98 5.70
CA ASN A 311 -7.54 6.28 5.42
C ASN A 311 -7.25 6.28 3.89
N PRO A 312 -6.89 7.42 3.27
CA PRO A 312 -6.54 7.48 1.86
C PRO A 312 -5.31 6.64 1.48
N THR A 313 -4.38 6.43 2.41
CA THR A 313 -3.15 5.66 2.14
C THR A 313 -3.34 4.16 2.26
N ALA A 314 -4.53 3.71 2.67
CA ALA A 314 -4.90 2.30 2.65
C ALA A 314 -5.99 2.01 1.60
N GLY A 315 -6.50 3.01 0.85
CA GLY A 315 -7.57 2.83 -0.14
C GLY A 315 -8.95 3.37 0.21
N GLY A 316 -9.12 4.03 1.37
CA GLY A 316 -10.34 4.75 1.73
C GLY A 316 -10.58 5.96 0.82
N SER A 317 -11.83 6.34 0.55
CA SER A 317 -12.13 7.42 -0.40
C SER A 317 -11.62 8.80 0.07
N GLY A 318 -11.40 8.98 1.37
CA GLY A 318 -11.03 10.23 2.01
C GLY A 318 -12.21 11.20 2.18
N ASP A 319 -13.36 10.90 1.59
CA ASP A 319 -14.55 11.75 1.57
C ASP A 319 -15.71 11.25 2.44
N VAL A 320 -15.51 10.18 3.21
CA VAL A 320 -16.51 9.72 4.19
C VAL A 320 -16.72 10.81 5.24
N THR A 321 -17.95 11.35 5.30
CA THR A 321 -18.30 12.47 6.18
C THR A 321 -18.69 12.04 7.59
N TRP A 322 -18.77 10.72 7.84
CA TRP A 322 -19.30 10.17 9.08
C TRP A 322 -18.57 10.72 10.32
N GLY A 323 -17.24 10.70 10.34
CA GLY A 323 -16.43 11.19 11.46
C GLY A 323 -16.66 12.68 11.74
N LEU A 324 -16.58 13.54 10.71
CA LEU A 324 -16.85 14.97 10.85
C LEU A 324 -18.29 15.25 11.28
N THR A 325 -19.26 14.46 10.82
CA THR A 325 -20.67 14.56 11.23
C THR A 325 -20.83 14.26 12.73
N GLN A 326 -20.20 13.18 13.22
CA GLN A 326 -20.22 12.84 14.65
C GLN A 326 -19.54 13.92 15.49
N LEU A 327 -18.41 14.46 15.02
CA LEU A 327 -17.68 15.53 15.69
C LEU A 327 -18.54 16.78 15.84
N LEU A 328 -19.14 17.28 14.77
CA LEU A 328 -19.94 18.52 14.79
C LEU A 328 -21.26 18.38 15.56
N ALA A 329 -21.72 17.16 15.82
CA ALA A 329 -22.89 16.91 16.66
C ALA A 329 -22.61 17.14 18.15
N ARG A 330 -21.35 17.10 18.59
CA ARG A 330 -20.96 17.27 20.01
C ARG A 330 -21.16 18.72 20.45
N SER A 331 -21.78 18.89 21.62
CA SER A 331 -22.07 20.21 22.20
C SER A 331 -20.82 21.03 22.55
N GLU A 332 -19.73 20.34 22.89
CA GLU A 332 -18.46 20.89 23.35
C GLU A 332 -17.77 21.73 22.29
N PHE A 333 -18.06 21.47 21.01
CA PHE A 333 -17.41 22.13 19.87
C PHE A 333 -18.31 23.15 19.16
N LYS A 334 -19.52 23.41 19.67
CA LYS A 334 -20.48 24.34 19.05
C LYS A 334 -20.07 25.80 19.18
N ASP A 335 -19.41 26.15 20.29
CA ASP A 335 -18.95 27.52 20.55
C ASP A 335 -17.47 27.67 20.16
N GLU A 336 -17.09 28.85 19.67
CA GLU A 336 -15.70 29.15 19.30
C GLU A 336 -14.75 29.16 20.52
N SER A 337 -15.28 29.34 21.74
CA SER A 337 -14.52 29.22 22.99
C SER A 337 -14.31 27.78 23.46
N GLY A 338 -14.85 26.80 22.73
CA GLY A 338 -14.67 25.38 23.01
C GLY A 338 -13.24 24.90 22.69
N PRO A 339 -12.95 23.60 22.89
CA PRO A 339 -11.65 23.03 22.57
C PRO A 339 -11.34 23.19 21.07
N VAL A 340 -10.13 23.64 20.73
CA VAL A 340 -9.66 23.80 19.37
C VAL A 340 -9.42 22.43 18.74
N VAL A 341 -10.24 22.08 17.74
CA VAL A 341 -10.13 20.81 17.00
C VAL A 341 -9.73 21.08 15.56
N ILE A 342 -8.72 20.38 15.06
CA ILE A 342 -8.40 20.33 13.63
C ILE A 342 -8.90 19.00 13.07
N TYR A 343 -9.67 19.03 11.97
CA TYR A 343 -10.12 17.82 11.27
C TYR A 343 -9.58 17.80 9.83
N ALA A 344 -8.71 16.84 9.53
CA ALA A 344 -8.09 16.64 8.23
C ALA A 344 -8.47 15.26 7.65
N SER A 345 -9.22 15.18 6.55
CA SER A 345 -9.86 16.25 5.78
C SER A 345 -11.06 15.65 5.03
N VAL A 346 -11.82 16.48 4.30
CA VAL A 346 -12.91 16.01 3.43
C VAL A 346 -12.84 16.70 2.06
N PRO A 347 -12.73 15.97 0.93
CA PRO A 347 -12.89 16.54 -0.40
C PRO A 347 -14.27 17.21 -0.61
N GLY A 348 -14.28 18.36 -1.27
CA GLY A 348 -15.51 19.09 -1.56
C GLY A 348 -15.26 20.21 -2.56
N LEU A 349 -15.17 19.87 -3.85
CA LEU A 349 -14.86 20.81 -4.93
C LEU A 349 -15.74 22.06 -4.89
N ARG A 350 -17.06 21.87 -4.76
CA ARG A 350 -18.03 22.98 -4.73
C ARG A 350 -17.89 23.84 -3.47
N ALA A 351 -17.54 23.24 -2.33
CA ALA A 351 -17.28 23.96 -1.09
C ALA A 351 -16.02 24.82 -1.21
N VAL A 352 -14.97 24.28 -1.83
CA VAL A 352 -13.72 25.00 -2.13
C VAL A 352 -13.98 26.19 -3.06
N ASP A 353 -14.68 25.99 -4.17
CA ASP A 353 -14.96 27.07 -5.13
C ASP A 353 -15.77 28.22 -4.47
N LYS A 354 -16.75 27.88 -3.62
CA LYS A 354 -17.53 28.88 -2.88
C LYS A 354 -16.69 29.63 -1.83
N ALA A 355 -15.79 28.95 -1.14
CA ALA A 355 -14.87 29.59 -0.20
C ALA A 355 -13.89 30.54 -0.90
N ILE A 356 -13.46 30.20 -2.11
CA ILE A 356 -12.65 31.08 -2.96
C ILE A 356 -13.40 32.36 -3.31
N GLU A 357 -14.63 32.23 -3.77
CA GLU A 357 -15.46 33.37 -4.17
C GLU A 357 -15.73 34.31 -3.00
N ALA A 358 -16.01 33.75 -1.81
CA ALA A 358 -16.33 34.54 -0.62
C ALA A 358 -15.09 35.18 0.04
N GLY A 359 -13.93 34.50 0.00
CA GLY A 359 -12.69 34.96 0.61
C GLY A 359 -12.55 34.66 2.10
N VAL A 360 -11.33 34.80 2.61
CA VAL A 360 -10.99 34.59 4.03
C VAL A 360 -11.75 35.59 4.91
N GLY A 361 -12.30 35.10 6.03
CA GLY A 361 -13.11 35.85 6.98
C GLY A 361 -14.62 35.82 6.70
N ALA A 362 -15.05 35.46 5.50
CA ALA A 362 -16.46 35.35 5.16
C ALA A 362 -17.12 34.16 5.87
N VAL A 363 -18.39 34.32 6.27
CA VAL A 363 -19.23 33.22 6.76
C VAL A 363 -20.03 32.65 5.59
N ILE A 364 -19.85 31.36 5.33
CA ILE A 364 -20.50 30.67 4.21
C ILE A 364 -21.19 29.39 4.68
N THR A 365 -22.23 28.99 3.97
CA THR A 365 -22.82 27.66 4.06
C THR A 365 -22.40 26.82 2.86
N VAL A 366 -21.80 25.66 3.10
CA VAL A 366 -21.29 24.75 2.06
C VAL A 366 -21.70 23.31 2.37
N THR A 367 -21.72 22.47 1.34
CA THR A 367 -21.89 21.03 1.44
C THR A 367 -20.64 20.35 0.88
N ALA A 368 -20.08 19.37 1.59
CA ALA A 368 -18.85 18.67 1.21
C ALA A 368 -18.86 17.19 1.61
N GLY A 369 -17.99 16.40 0.96
CA GLY A 369 -17.83 14.97 1.16
C GLY A 369 -18.98 14.11 0.63
N ALA A 370 -18.80 12.80 0.74
CA ALA A 370 -19.73 11.77 0.28
C ALA A 370 -20.19 11.97 -1.19
N GLU A 371 -19.26 12.43 -2.04
CA GLU A 371 -19.44 12.43 -3.49
C GLU A 371 -19.07 11.06 -4.09
N VAL A 372 -18.16 10.35 -3.43
CA VAL A 372 -17.66 9.03 -3.83
C VAL A 372 -18.17 7.94 -2.88
N ASP A 373 -18.08 8.13 -1.56
CA ASP A 373 -18.56 7.17 -0.57
C ASP A 373 -19.59 7.81 0.37
N ASP A 374 -20.87 7.51 0.11
CA ASP A 374 -22.02 7.95 0.90
C ASP A 374 -22.65 6.84 1.75
N LEU A 375 -22.00 5.66 1.81
CA LEU A 375 -22.55 4.45 2.44
C LEU A 375 -22.76 4.61 3.95
N HIS A 376 -21.90 5.39 4.60
CA HIS A 376 -21.89 5.55 6.05
C HIS A 376 -22.51 6.87 6.52
N ALA A 377 -22.44 7.91 5.70
CA ALA A 377 -23.08 9.20 5.91
C ALA A 377 -23.16 9.96 4.59
N GLY A 378 -24.24 10.72 4.38
CA GLY A 378 -24.39 11.56 3.20
C GLY A 378 -23.54 12.85 3.25
N PRO A 379 -23.59 13.67 2.20
CA PRO A 379 -22.86 14.93 2.14
C PRO A 379 -23.20 15.86 3.31
N LEU A 380 -22.16 16.47 3.91
CA LEU A 380 -22.31 17.23 5.13
C LEU A 380 -22.44 18.73 4.83
N THR A 381 -23.56 19.33 5.25
CA THR A 381 -23.78 20.78 5.15
C THR A 381 -23.34 21.49 6.41
N MET A 382 -22.47 22.48 6.26
CA MET A 382 -21.86 23.23 7.36
C MET A 382 -21.98 24.73 7.10
N THR A 383 -22.17 25.50 8.16
CA THR A 383 -22.06 26.97 8.12
C THR A 383 -20.92 27.39 9.01
N GLY A 384 -19.96 28.14 8.45
CA GLY A 384 -18.74 28.49 9.17
C GLY A 384 -17.99 29.63 8.51
N ARG A 385 -16.94 30.09 9.20
CA ARG A 385 -16.05 31.15 8.73
C ARG A 385 -14.91 30.55 7.91
N VAL A 386 -14.61 31.12 6.74
CA VAL A 386 -13.43 30.75 5.96
C VAL A 386 -12.18 31.23 6.70
N HIS A 387 -11.44 30.32 7.33
CA HIS A 387 -10.24 30.62 8.11
C HIS A 387 -9.01 30.79 7.22
N ALA A 388 -8.82 29.88 6.26
CA ALA A 388 -7.67 29.89 5.37
C ALA A 388 -8.01 29.34 3.98
N ILE A 389 -7.23 29.76 3.00
CA ILE A 389 -7.29 29.29 1.62
C ILE A 389 -5.85 29.13 1.12
N LYS A 390 -5.47 27.94 0.68
CA LYS A 390 -4.17 27.62 0.08
C LYS A 390 -4.35 27.15 -1.36
N ARG A 391 -3.46 27.61 -2.25
CA ARG A 391 -3.40 27.24 -3.68
C ARG A 391 -2.06 26.63 -4.02
N GLY A 392 -2.05 25.78 -5.05
CA GLY A 392 -0.82 25.21 -5.58
C GLY A 392 -0.33 24.00 -4.80
N ASP A 393 -1.19 23.39 -3.98
CA ASP A 393 -0.85 22.12 -3.35
C ASP A 393 -0.72 21.04 -4.44
N ARG A 394 0.34 20.23 -4.35
CA ARG A 394 0.65 19.22 -5.38
C ARG A 394 -0.45 18.16 -5.51
N HIS A 395 -1.14 17.83 -4.43
CA HIS A 395 -2.09 16.71 -4.36
C HIS A 395 -3.53 17.22 -4.30
N ALA A 396 -3.81 18.15 -3.38
CA ALA A 396 -5.14 18.69 -3.20
C ALA A 396 -5.51 19.75 -4.25
N ALA A 397 -4.54 20.29 -4.99
CA ALA A 397 -4.62 21.51 -5.82
C ALA A 397 -4.96 22.79 -5.02
N ILE A 398 -6.07 22.76 -4.29
CA ILE A 398 -6.56 23.83 -3.43
C ILE A 398 -7.09 23.22 -2.14
N GLU A 399 -6.77 23.85 -1.02
CA GLU A 399 -7.20 23.49 0.33
C GLU A 399 -7.84 24.73 0.97
N ILE A 400 -8.94 24.56 1.70
CA ILE A 400 -9.55 25.61 2.51
C ILE A 400 -9.78 25.10 3.93
N VAL A 401 -9.85 26.01 4.89
CA VAL A 401 -10.25 25.69 6.25
C VAL A 401 -11.54 26.42 6.56
N LEU A 402 -12.57 25.67 6.91
CA LEU A 402 -13.85 26.20 7.39
C LEU A 402 -13.92 26.02 8.91
N GLN A 403 -14.01 27.13 9.64
CA GLN A 403 -14.21 27.12 11.09
C GLN A 403 -15.70 27.05 11.41
N VAL A 404 -16.12 25.99 12.10
CA VAL A 404 -17.49 25.76 12.60
C VAL A 404 -17.42 25.57 14.11
N GLY A 405 -17.87 26.58 14.87
CA GLY A 405 -17.61 26.63 16.31
C GLY A 405 -16.11 26.60 16.60
N SER A 406 -15.65 25.65 17.42
CA SER A 406 -14.22 25.45 17.69
C SER A 406 -13.52 24.44 16.76
N VAL A 407 -14.24 23.88 15.75
CA VAL A 407 -13.70 22.93 14.77
C VAL A 407 -13.18 23.66 13.54
N TYR A 408 -11.92 23.40 13.19
CA TYR A 408 -11.26 23.81 11.95
C TYR A 408 -11.25 22.62 10.99
N ALA A 409 -12.28 22.53 10.14
CA ALA A 409 -12.41 21.47 9.15
C ALA A 409 -11.67 21.83 7.86
N ILE A 410 -10.74 20.98 7.45
CA ILE A 410 -10.00 21.15 6.20
C ILE A 410 -10.80 20.51 5.06
N LEU A 411 -11.13 21.30 4.04
CA LEU A 411 -11.78 20.83 2.81
C LEU A 411 -10.84 20.97 1.62
N THR A 412 -10.79 19.95 0.78
CA THR A 412 -9.85 19.90 -0.36
C THR A 412 -10.56 19.83 -1.70
N LYS A 413 -9.91 20.33 -2.76
CA LYS A 413 -10.43 20.20 -4.13
C LYS A 413 -10.24 18.78 -4.66
N LEU A 414 -9.09 18.18 -4.38
CA LEU A 414 -8.78 16.78 -4.67
C LEU A 414 -8.38 16.05 -3.39
N ARG A 415 -8.54 14.73 -3.39
CA ARG A 415 -8.16 13.85 -2.28
C ARG A 415 -6.66 13.97 -1.98
N LYS A 416 -6.31 14.14 -0.70
CA LYS A 416 -4.94 14.27 -0.20
C LYS A 416 -4.83 13.66 1.21
N PRO A 417 -3.80 12.86 1.50
CA PRO A 417 -3.45 12.49 2.87
C PRO A 417 -2.65 13.60 3.58
N TYR A 418 -2.79 13.70 4.90
CA TYR A 418 -2.13 14.72 5.73
C TYR A 418 -1.11 14.04 6.62
N HIS A 419 0.18 14.21 6.31
CA HIS A 419 1.27 13.43 6.92
C HIS A 419 2.33 14.32 7.60
N LEU A 420 2.37 15.60 7.23
CA LEU A 420 3.46 16.50 7.57
C LEU A 420 2.93 17.66 8.40
N GLU A 421 3.75 18.20 9.29
CA GLU A 421 3.37 19.39 10.08
C GLU A 421 3.04 20.58 9.16
N ARG A 422 3.73 20.69 8.01
CA ARG A 422 3.46 21.71 6.99
C ARG A 422 2.07 21.63 6.37
N ASP A 423 1.44 20.45 6.34
CA ASP A 423 0.09 20.30 5.79
C ASP A 423 -0.93 21.11 6.61
N PHE A 424 -0.61 21.42 7.86
CA PHE A 424 -1.43 22.25 8.75
C PHE A 424 -0.93 23.69 8.80
N THR A 425 0.39 23.90 8.96
CA THR A 425 0.93 25.27 9.15
C THR A 425 0.80 26.15 7.90
N GLU A 426 0.84 25.57 6.70
CA GLU A 426 0.54 26.30 5.46
C GLU A 426 -0.94 26.71 5.32
N LEU A 427 -1.81 26.17 6.18
CA LEU A 427 -3.22 26.53 6.30
C LEU A 427 -3.50 27.47 7.48
N ASN A 428 -2.47 28.13 8.01
CA ASN A 428 -2.55 28.99 9.20
C ASN A 428 -3.15 28.26 10.41
N LEU A 429 -2.91 26.95 10.52
CA LEU A 429 -3.25 26.15 11.70
C LEU A 429 -1.99 25.89 12.54
N THR A 430 -2.16 25.72 13.84
CA THR A 430 -1.06 25.42 14.76
C THR A 430 -1.32 24.07 15.44
N PRO A 431 -0.98 22.94 14.80
CA PRO A 431 -1.36 21.61 15.29
C PRO A 431 -0.76 21.29 16.66
N ARG A 432 0.43 21.83 16.98
CA ARG A 432 1.10 21.66 18.29
C ARG A 432 0.40 22.37 19.46
N SER A 433 -0.49 23.32 19.20
CA SER A 433 -1.25 24.02 20.24
C SER A 433 -2.75 23.73 20.18
N ALA A 434 -3.19 22.86 19.27
CA ALA A 434 -4.57 22.41 19.22
C ALA A 434 -4.86 21.48 20.40
N ASP A 435 -6.12 21.44 20.83
CA ASP A 435 -6.53 20.49 21.85
C ASP A 435 -6.65 19.08 21.26
N ILE A 436 -7.23 18.98 20.06
CA ILE A 436 -7.43 17.72 19.33
C ILE A 436 -7.03 17.90 17.86
N VAL A 437 -6.29 16.93 17.32
CA VAL A 437 -6.00 16.82 15.88
C VAL A 437 -6.54 15.49 15.38
N ILE A 438 -7.46 15.54 14.42
CA ILE A 438 -8.09 14.36 13.82
C ILE A 438 -7.60 14.22 12.39
N VAL A 439 -7.03 13.06 12.06
CA VAL A 439 -6.45 12.75 10.76
C VAL A 439 -6.99 11.41 10.24
N LYS A 440 -7.23 11.33 8.93
CA LYS A 440 -7.63 10.09 8.26
C LYS A 440 -6.41 9.26 7.85
N ILE A 441 -5.81 8.56 8.81
CA ILE A 441 -4.68 7.65 8.59
C ILE A 441 -4.81 6.38 9.44
N GLY A 442 -4.03 5.36 9.11
CA GLY A 442 -3.96 4.11 9.85
C GLY A 442 -3.15 4.21 11.14
N TYR A 443 -1.89 4.58 10.99
CA TYR A 443 -0.96 4.90 12.07
C TYR A 443 -0.40 6.30 11.85
N LEU A 444 0.02 6.97 12.93
CA LEU A 444 0.62 8.29 12.79
C LEU A 444 1.96 8.19 12.04
N GLU A 445 2.06 8.92 10.95
CA GLU A 445 3.31 9.13 10.21
C GLU A 445 4.37 9.80 11.11
N PRO A 446 5.68 9.65 10.84
CA PRO A 446 6.73 10.06 11.76
C PRO A 446 6.61 11.49 12.32
N GLU A 447 6.28 12.48 11.49
CA GLU A 447 6.11 13.86 11.96
C GLU A 447 4.88 14.03 12.84
N LEU A 448 3.75 13.39 12.50
CA LEU A 448 2.53 13.46 13.30
C LEU A 448 2.70 12.73 14.64
N TYR A 449 3.36 11.57 14.62
CA TYR A 449 3.68 10.81 15.82
C TYR A 449 4.57 11.64 16.76
N ASN A 450 5.54 12.37 16.23
CA ASN A 450 6.39 13.27 17.01
C ASN A 450 5.67 14.53 17.53
N MET A 451 4.57 14.93 16.89
CA MET A 451 3.72 16.03 17.39
C MET A 451 2.77 15.58 18.49
N ALA A 452 2.17 14.40 18.33
CA ALA A 452 1.22 13.85 19.26
C ALA A 452 1.85 13.69 20.65
N GLN A 453 1.19 14.25 21.67
CA GLN A 453 1.58 13.99 23.07
C GLN A 453 0.81 12.79 23.65
N ASP A 454 -0.33 12.46 23.04
CA ASP A 454 -1.10 11.25 23.26
C ASP A 454 -1.96 10.99 22.01
N TRP A 455 -2.38 9.74 21.78
CA TRP A 455 -3.22 9.43 20.61
C TRP A 455 -4.02 8.13 20.73
N MET A 456 -5.12 8.07 19.98
CA MET A 456 -5.95 6.88 19.83
C MET A 456 -6.31 6.60 18.38
N LEU A 457 -6.47 5.31 18.08
CA LEU A 457 -6.99 4.83 16.80
C LEU A 457 -8.51 4.64 16.88
N GLY A 458 -9.27 5.51 16.21
CA GLY A 458 -10.72 5.42 16.14
C GLY A 458 -11.16 4.38 15.11
N LEU A 459 -11.90 3.35 15.54
CA LEU A 459 -12.42 2.28 14.70
C LEU A 459 -13.68 2.71 13.93
N THR A 460 -13.50 3.69 13.04
CA THR A 460 -14.55 4.29 12.22
C THR A 460 -14.95 3.42 11.03
N PRO A 461 -16.18 3.56 10.51
CA PRO A 461 -16.60 2.86 9.30
C PRO A 461 -15.98 3.50 8.04
N GLY A 462 -15.78 2.69 7.00
CA GLY A 462 -15.34 3.14 5.67
C GLY A 462 -14.74 2.00 4.86
N GLY A 463 -14.28 2.30 3.63
CA GLY A 463 -13.71 1.32 2.73
C GLY A 463 -12.44 0.63 3.23
N VAL A 464 -11.81 1.12 4.30
CA VAL A 464 -10.62 0.54 4.93
C VAL A 464 -10.81 0.34 6.44
N ASP A 465 -12.00 -0.09 6.80
CA ASP A 465 -12.39 -0.38 8.18
C ASP A 465 -11.40 -1.32 8.89
N GLN A 466 -10.90 -0.89 10.04
CA GLN A 466 -9.98 -1.67 10.88
C GLN A 466 -10.67 -2.85 11.57
N ASN A 467 -11.99 -2.81 11.71
CA ASN A 467 -12.78 -3.96 12.14
C ASN A 467 -13.08 -4.84 10.91
N LEU A 468 -12.12 -5.66 10.51
CA LEU A 468 -12.22 -6.49 9.30
C LEU A 468 -13.47 -7.37 9.25
N VAL A 469 -13.95 -7.87 10.40
CA VAL A 469 -15.17 -8.71 10.47
C VAL A 469 -16.42 -7.93 10.02
N ARG A 470 -16.44 -6.60 10.20
CA ARG A 470 -17.55 -5.72 9.79
C ARG A 470 -17.63 -5.54 8.26
N LEU A 471 -16.51 -5.67 7.55
CA LEU A 471 -16.44 -5.53 6.08
C LEU A 471 -17.11 -6.69 5.34
N GLY A 472 -17.14 -7.87 5.96
CA GLY A 472 -17.92 -9.01 5.47
C GLY A 472 -17.29 -9.73 4.26
N HIS A 473 -15.97 -9.94 4.26
CA HIS A 473 -15.26 -10.77 3.27
C HIS A 473 -15.97 -12.11 2.99
N LYS A 474 -16.13 -12.45 1.72
CA LYS A 474 -16.83 -13.66 1.24
C LYS A 474 -15.98 -14.54 0.33
N ARG A 475 -14.93 -13.99 -0.29
CA ARG A 475 -14.15 -14.63 -1.36
C ARG A 475 -12.79 -15.14 -0.89
N ILE A 476 -12.28 -14.64 0.24
CA ILE A 476 -11.10 -15.21 0.89
C ILE A 476 -11.27 -16.70 1.18
N LEU A 477 -10.16 -17.45 1.12
CA LEU A 477 -10.17 -18.87 1.46
C LEU A 477 -10.24 -19.03 2.99
N ARG A 478 -11.32 -19.65 3.47
CA ARG A 478 -11.54 -19.94 4.89
C ARG A 478 -11.16 -21.39 5.23
N PRO A 479 -10.73 -21.67 6.48
CA PRO A 479 -10.67 -20.75 7.62
C PRO A 479 -9.51 -19.74 7.53
N MET A 480 -9.72 -18.54 8.06
CA MET A 480 -8.75 -17.42 8.03
C MET A 480 -8.76 -16.64 9.35
N TRP A 481 -7.61 -16.47 10.00
CA TRP A 481 -7.51 -15.53 11.14
C TRP A 481 -7.49 -14.07 10.63
N PRO A 482 -8.22 -13.13 11.27
CA PRO A 482 -9.03 -13.25 12.49
C PRO A 482 -10.53 -13.55 12.26
N PHE A 483 -10.94 -13.83 11.03
CA PHE A 483 -12.34 -14.03 10.63
C PHE A 483 -12.95 -15.32 11.17
N ASP A 484 -12.16 -16.38 11.25
CA ASP A 484 -12.47 -17.68 11.84
C ASP A 484 -11.50 -17.90 13.00
N ARG A 485 -12.00 -18.29 14.18
CA ARG A 485 -11.17 -18.47 15.38
C ARG A 485 -10.94 -19.93 15.76
N ASP A 486 -11.82 -20.81 15.30
CA ASP A 486 -11.80 -22.23 15.59
C ASP A 486 -11.45 -23.00 14.31
N PHE A 487 -10.15 -23.26 14.10
CA PHE A 487 -9.70 -24.14 13.02
C PHE A 487 -8.43 -24.90 13.38
N THR A 488 -8.24 -26.06 12.72
CA THR A 488 -7.06 -26.91 12.89
C THR A 488 -5.80 -26.18 12.49
N GLU A 489 -4.68 -26.53 13.11
CA GLU A 489 -3.38 -25.99 12.73
C GLU A 489 -3.15 -26.18 11.21
N PRO A 490 -2.78 -25.12 10.48
CA PRO A 490 -2.56 -25.19 9.05
C PRO A 490 -1.31 -26.00 8.71
N ASP A 491 -1.30 -26.56 7.50
CA ASP A 491 -0.13 -27.22 6.95
C ASP A 491 0.96 -26.20 6.59
N LEU A 492 1.90 -26.02 7.51
CA LEU A 492 3.07 -25.16 7.36
C LEU A 492 4.24 -25.84 6.63
N SER A 493 4.03 -26.98 5.97
CA SER A 493 5.10 -27.61 5.19
C SER A 493 5.40 -26.87 3.89
N THR A 494 6.64 -26.97 3.44
CA THR A 494 7.08 -26.33 2.21
C THR A 494 6.38 -26.90 0.98
N ARG A 495 5.88 -26.01 0.11
CA ARG A 495 5.48 -26.36 -1.26
C ARG A 495 6.54 -25.82 -2.21
N ILE A 496 7.28 -26.71 -2.86
CA ILE A 496 8.25 -26.32 -3.89
C ILE A 496 7.48 -25.97 -5.16
N ILE A 497 7.63 -24.72 -5.61
CA ILE A 497 7.02 -24.23 -6.84
C ILE A 497 7.96 -24.53 -8.02
N GLU A 498 7.37 -24.97 -9.12
CA GLU A 498 8.04 -25.23 -10.39
C GLU A 498 8.76 -23.99 -10.92
N MET A 499 9.76 -24.23 -11.78
CA MET A 499 10.49 -23.14 -12.41
C MET A 499 9.56 -22.35 -13.34
N ALA A 500 9.86 -21.06 -13.54
CA ALA A 500 8.97 -20.17 -14.30
C ALA A 500 8.80 -20.54 -15.78
N ASN A 501 9.73 -21.31 -16.33
CA ASN A 501 9.67 -21.87 -17.68
C ASN A 501 9.13 -23.31 -17.73
N GLU A 502 8.76 -23.90 -16.60
CA GLU A 502 8.12 -25.20 -16.49
C GLU A 502 6.60 -25.05 -16.38
N ARG A 503 5.88 -26.14 -16.65
CA ARG A 503 4.43 -26.17 -16.46
C ARG A 503 4.12 -26.26 -14.96
N LEU A 504 3.28 -25.35 -14.47
CA LEU A 504 2.72 -25.42 -13.12
C LEU A 504 1.80 -26.64 -12.98
N SER A 505 2.07 -27.54 -12.03
CA SER A 505 1.21 -28.69 -11.76
C SER A 505 -0.17 -28.26 -11.22
N VAL A 506 -1.20 -29.08 -11.45
CA VAL A 506 -2.54 -28.88 -10.87
C VAL A 506 -2.57 -29.62 -9.53
N PHE A 507 -2.97 -28.94 -8.46
CA PHE A 507 -3.19 -29.56 -7.15
C PHE A 507 -4.55 -30.23 -7.04
#